data_AF-A0A3B0XDB0-F1
#
_entry.id   AF-A0A3B0XDB0-F1
#
_cell.length_a   1.000
_cell.length_b   1.000
_cell.length_c   1.000
_cell.angle_alpha   90.00
_cell.angle_beta   90.00
_cell.angle_gamma   90.00
#
_symmetry.space_group_name_H-M   'P 1'
#
loop_
_entity.id
_entity.type
_entity.pdbx_description
1 polymer ?
#
loop_
_entity_poly.entity_id
_entity_poly.type
_entity_poly.pdbx_seq_one_letter_code
_entity_poly.pdbx_strand_id
1 'polypeptide(L)'
;MGKKLKHHFLDAVISGGIGKRTERGLIVTTKEFVGYFEKKHNSKNDYLRSYLPSVSIEAGRRDMKHNKFLFKIGRGTFKIHEDAITMHYSKNFSLIE
;
A
#
# COMPACT_ATOMS: atom_id res chain seq x y z
N MET A 1 14.72 10.88 10.84
CA MET A 1 14.67 9.64 10.03
C MET A 1 13.32 9.62 9.31
N GLY A 2 13.28 9.77 7.98
CA GLY A 2 12.01 9.93 7.24
C GLY A 2 11.14 8.67 7.24
N LYS A 3 9.80 8.85 7.24
CA LYS A 3 8.86 7.73 7.07
C LYS A 3 9.11 7.03 5.72
N LYS A 4 9.17 5.70 5.72
CA LYS A 4 9.32 4.90 4.47
C LYS A 4 8.07 5.01 3.59
N LEU A 5 8.22 4.85 2.28
CA LEU A 5 7.11 4.87 1.31
C LEU A 5 5.96 3.93 1.69
N LYS A 6 6.25 2.75 2.26
CA LYS A 6 5.23 1.82 2.79
C LYS A 6 4.29 2.51 3.77
N HIS A 7 4.82 3.30 4.71
CA HIS A 7 4.01 3.96 5.73
C HIS A 7 3.17 5.08 5.13
N HIS A 8 3.76 5.90 4.25
CA HIS A 8 2.99 6.92 3.55
C HIS A 8 1.88 6.31 2.68
N PHE A 9 2.15 5.17 2.05
CA PHE A 9 1.16 4.44 1.26
C PHE A 9 0.02 3.92 2.13
N LEU A 10 0.33 3.23 3.23
CA LEU A 10 -0.69 2.71 4.15
C LEU A 10 -1.49 3.85 4.82
N ASP A 11 -0.84 4.95 5.22
CA ASP A 11 -1.50 6.16 5.74
C ASP A 11 -2.50 6.72 4.72
N ALA A 12 -2.07 6.90 3.45
CA ALA A 12 -2.91 7.45 2.39
C ALA A 12 -4.11 6.55 2.07
N VAL A 13 -3.90 5.24 2.12
CA VAL A 13 -4.95 4.26 1.90
C VAL A 13 -5.96 4.24 3.05
N ILE A 14 -5.49 4.14 4.29
CA ILE A 14 -6.32 4.03 5.49
C ILE A 14 -7.18 5.29 5.68
N SER A 15 -6.61 6.46 5.41
CA SER A 15 -7.31 7.74 5.47
C SER A 15 -8.29 7.98 4.32
N GLY A 16 -8.36 7.08 3.33
CA GLY A 16 -9.22 7.23 2.15
C GLY A 16 -8.69 8.20 1.10
N GLY A 17 -7.43 8.62 1.18
CA GLY A 17 -6.78 9.46 0.18
C GLY A 17 -6.50 8.76 -1.15
N ILE A 18 -6.36 7.43 -1.15
CA ILE A 18 -6.28 6.58 -2.36
C ILE A 18 -6.93 5.22 -2.15
N GLY A 19 -7.38 4.62 -3.25
CA GLY A 19 -8.02 3.31 -3.24
C GLY A 19 -9.46 3.37 -2.74
N LYS A 20 -10.12 2.21 -2.76
CA LYS A 20 -11.52 2.05 -2.39
C LYS A 20 -11.66 0.92 -1.38
N ARG A 21 -12.39 1.21 -0.29
CA ARG A 21 -12.85 0.17 0.63
C ARG A 21 -14.04 -0.55 -0.01
N THR A 22 -13.94 -1.87 -0.09
CA THR A 22 -14.98 -2.75 -0.62
C THR A 22 -15.29 -3.84 0.41
N GLU A 23 -16.37 -4.57 0.21
CA GLU A 23 -16.70 -5.77 1.00
C GLU A 23 -15.56 -6.81 1.00
N ARG A 24 -14.75 -6.83 -0.07
CA ARG A 24 -13.62 -7.75 -0.24
C ARG A 24 -12.31 -7.22 0.37
N GLY A 25 -12.36 -6.08 1.06
CA GLY A 25 -11.21 -5.40 1.64
C GLY A 25 -10.82 -4.13 0.89
N LEU A 26 -9.61 -3.65 1.12
CA LEU A 26 -9.14 -2.40 0.55
C LEU A 26 -8.39 -2.65 -0.76
N ILE A 27 -8.91 -2.06 -1.83
CA ILE A 27 -8.39 -2.20 -3.20
C ILE A 27 -7.76 -0.87 -3.64
N VAL A 28 -6.59 -0.93 -4.26
CA VAL A 28 -5.92 0.22 -4.86
C VAL A 28 -5.43 -0.12 -6.27
N THR A 29 -5.43 0.88 -7.15
CA THR A 29 -4.86 0.76 -8.49
C THR A 29 -3.51 1.44 -8.60
N THR A 30 -2.67 0.98 -9.54
CA THR A 30 -1.42 1.65 -9.89
C THR A 30 -1.65 3.09 -10.32
N LYS A 31 -2.76 3.37 -11.02
CA LYS A 31 -3.10 4.73 -11.48
C LYS A 31 -3.33 5.67 -10.31
N GLU A 32 -4.11 5.26 -9.31
CA GLU A 32 -4.36 6.06 -8.10
C GLU A 32 -3.08 6.27 -7.29
N PHE A 33 -2.31 5.20 -7.08
CA PHE A 33 -1.05 5.26 -6.34
C PHE A 33 -0.07 6.24 -7.01
N VAL A 34 0.21 6.05 -8.30
CA VAL A 34 1.13 6.90 -9.05
C VAL A 34 0.63 8.35 -9.04
N GLY A 35 -0.65 8.58 -9.37
CA GLY A 35 -1.21 9.94 -9.41
C GLY A 35 -1.17 10.67 -8.07
N TYR A 36 -1.36 9.97 -6.95
CA TYR A 36 -1.25 10.56 -5.62
C TYR A 36 0.19 10.93 -5.25
N PHE A 37 1.12 10.00 -5.44
CA PHE A 37 2.52 10.21 -5.04
C PHE A 37 3.28 11.13 -6.00
N GLU A 38 2.94 11.16 -7.29
CA GLU A 38 3.47 12.15 -8.23
C GLU A 38 3.07 13.57 -7.83
N LYS A 39 1.79 13.80 -7.52
CA LYS A 39 1.28 15.11 -7.07
C LYS A 39 1.89 15.53 -5.73
N LYS A 40 1.99 14.61 -4.78
CA LYS A 40 2.43 14.91 -3.41
C LYS A 40 3.93 15.11 -3.28
N HIS A 41 4.74 14.42 -4.09
CA HIS A 41 6.20 14.42 -3.97
C HIS A 41 6.92 15.01 -5.19
N ASN A 42 6.19 15.55 -6.17
CA ASN A 42 6.73 16.14 -7.40
C ASN A 42 7.81 15.26 -8.08
N SER A 43 7.61 13.93 -8.05
CA SER A 43 8.59 12.96 -8.54
C SER A 43 7.98 12.15 -9.69
N LYS A 44 8.44 12.42 -10.92
CA LYS A 44 8.15 11.57 -12.09
C LYS A 44 9.05 10.35 -11.99
N ASN A 45 8.58 9.28 -11.38
CA ASN A 45 9.47 8.18 -11.06
C ASN A 45 8.89 6.84 -11.51
N ASP A 46 9.59 6.20 -12.45
CA ASP A 46 9.35 4.81 -12.86
C ASP A 46 9.36 3.85 -11.67
N TYR A 47 10.05 4.23 -10.59
CA TYR A 47 9.98 3.57 -9.29
C TYR A 47 8.55 3.43 -8.74
N LEU A 48 7.68 4.44 -8.88
CA LEU A 48 6.31 4.36 -8.39
C LEU A 48 5.49 3.32 -9.16
N ARG A 49 5.78 3.15 -10.45
CA ARG A 49 5.10 2.17 -11.32
C ARG A 49 5.51 0.74 -10.95
N SER A 50 6.76 0.53 -10.56
CA SER A 50 7.28 -0.77 -10.14
C SER A 50 7.04 -1.08 -8.65
N TYR A 51 6.72 -0.08 -7.83
CA TYR A 51 6.55 -0.25 -6.39
C TYR A 51 5.47 -1.27 -6.02
N LEU A 52 4.22 -1.10 -6.47
CA LEU A 52 3.13 -2.03 -6.09
C LEU A 52 3.42 -3.49 -6.52
N PRO A 53 3.88 -3.76 -7.76
CA PRO A 53 4.38 -5.09 -8.12
C PRO A 53 5.48 -5.61 -7.19
N SER A 54 6.47 -4.77 -6.83
CA SER A 54 7.59 -5.17 -5.99
C SER A 54 7.18 -5.59 -4.58
N VAL A 55 6.10 -5.02 -4.03
CA VAL A 55 5.56 -5.35 -2.70
C VAL A 55 4.37 -6.31 -2.75
N SER A 56 4.11 -6.91 -3.92
CA SER A 56 3.07 -7.93 -4.07
C SER A 56 3.54 -9.30 -3.60
N ILE A 57 2.67 -9.96 -2.83
CA ILE A 57 2.76 -11.37 -2.45
C ILE A 57 2.75 -12.21 -3.72
N GLU A 58 3.64 -13.18 -3.77
CA GLU A 58 3.80 -14.09 -4.91
C GLU A 58 2.56 -14.96 -5.10
N ALA A 59 2.22 -15.27 -6.35
CA ALA A 59 1.09 -16.14 -6.65
C ALA A 59 1.25 -17.49 -5.94
N GLY A 60 0.17 -17.99 -5.33
CA GLY A 60 0.17 -19.23 -4.56
C GLY A 60 0.58 -19.06 -3.09
N ARG A 61 1.08 -17.89 -2.67
CA ARG A 61 1.33 -17.59 -1.26
C ARG A 61 0.18 -16.80 -0.64
N ARG A 62 -0.13 -17.12 0.62
CA ARG A 62 -1.14 -16.41 1.42
C ARG A 62 -0.52 -15.50 2.45
N ASP A 63 0.63 -15.88 3.00
CA ASP A 63 1.24 -15.13 4.10
C ASP A 63 1.94 -13.86 3.65
N MET A 64 1.71 -12.79 4.42
CA MET A 64 2.40 -11.52 4.30
C MET A 64 3.85 -11.64 4.82
N LYS A 65 4.80 -10.99 4.13
CA LYS A 65 6.15 -10.70 4.66
C LYS A 65 6.34 -9.20 4.86
N HIS A 66 7.39 -8.81 5.58
CA HIS A 66 7.67 -7.40 5.89
C HIS A 66 7.55 -6.46 4.67
N ASN A 67 8.07 -6.87 3.52
CA ASN A 67 8.05 -6.13 2.25
C ASN A 67 7.01 -6.64 1.23
N LYS A 68 6.21 -7.66 1.54
CA LYS A 68 5.23 -8.27 0.63
C LYS A 68 3.86 -8.29 1.28
N PHE A 69 2.99 -7.35 0.92
CA PHE A 69 1.73 -7.10 1.63
C PHE A 69 0.56 -6.72 0.73
N LEU A 70 0.71 -6.88 -0.58
CA LEU A 70 -0.35 -6.69 -1.57
C LEU A 70 -0.68 -7.99 -2.27
N PHE A 71 -1.94 -8.26 -2.52
CA PHE A 71 -2.37 -9.28 -3.47
C PHE A 71 -2.67 -8.63 -4.81
N LYS A 72 -2.01 -9.06 -5.88
CA LYS A 72 -2.38 -8.64 -7.22
C LYS A 72 -3.66 -9.37 -7.64
N ILE A 73 -4.75 -8.62 -7.82
CA ILE A 73 -6.07 -9.19 -8.16
C ILE A 73 -6.47 -8.89 -9.61
N GLY A 74 -5.71 -8.05 -10.32
CA GLY A 74 -5.96 -7.72 -11.71
C GLY A 74 -4.82 -6.90 -12.31
N ARG A 75 -4.96 -6.49 -13.58
CA ARG A 75 -3.98 -5.61 -14.23
C ARG A 75 -3.95 -4.28 -13.49
N GLY A 76 -2.81 -3.96 -12.88
CA GLY A 76 -2.61 -2.73 -12.12
C GLY A 76 -3.56 -2.57 -10.92
N THR A 77 -4.13 -3.65 -10.40
CA THR A 77 -5.12 -3.62 -9.30
C THR A 77 -4.67 -4.55 -8.19
N PHE A 78 -4.65 -4.04 -6.96
CA PHE A 78 -4.10 -4.72 -5.81
C PHE A 78 -5.04 -4.63 -4.61
N LYS A 79 -5.21 -5.73 -3.88
CA LYS A 79 -5.84 -5.77 -2.56
C LYS A 79 -4.75 -5.67 -1.48
N ILE A 80 -4.98 -4.89 -0.43
CA ILE A 80 -4.09 -4.83 0.73
C ILE A 80 -4.35 -6.01 1.66
N HIS A 81 -3.28 -6.64 2.14
CA HIS A 81 -3.36 -7.68 3.15
C HIS A 81 -3.83 -7.08 4.49
N GLU A 82 -4.76 -7.75 5.17
CA GLU A 82 -5.39 -7.25 6.40
C GLU A 82 -4.37 -7.06 7.53
N ASP A 83 -3.45 -8.01 7.72
CA ASP A 83 -2.33 -7.85 8.66
C ASP A 83 -1.47 -6.62 8.40
N ALA A 84 -1.34 -6.16 7.16
CA ALA A 84 -0.57 -4.95 6.85
C ALA A 84 -1.23 -3.71 7.47
N ILE A 85 -2.56 -3.70 7.48
CA ILE A 85 -3.38 -2.65 8.06
C ILE A 85 -3.29 -2.73 9.59
N THR A 86 -3.52 -3.91 10.15
CA THR A 86 -3.46 -4.15 11.60
C THR A 86 -2.10 -3.78 12.17
N MET A 87 -1.01 -4.29 11.59
CA MET A 87 0.35 -3.98 12.03
C MET A 87 0.69 -2.49 11.92
N HIS A 88 0.16 -1.79 10.91
CA HIS A 88 0.40 -0.36 10.75
C HIS A 88 -0.34 0.46 11.82
N TYR A 89 -1.55 0.06 12.19
CA TYR A 89 -2.26 0.65 13.35
C TYR A 89 -1.53 0.39 14.67
N SER A 90 -1.13 -0.85 14.95
CA SER A 90 -0.43 -1.18 16.20
C SER A 90 0.86 -0.38 16.38
N LYS A 91 1.59 -0.14 15.29
CA LYS A 91 2.80 0.70 15.29
C LYS A 91 2.54 2.19 15.50
N ASN A 92 1.39 2.70 15.06
CA ASN A 92 1.02 4.09 15.31
C ASN A 92 0.51 4.29 16.74
N PHE A 93 -0.13 3.27 17.34
CA PHE A 93 -0.56 3.32 18.74
C PHE A 93 0.60 3.26 19.74
N SER A 94 1.62 2.46 19.45
CA SER A 94 2.84 2.34 20.30
C SER A 94 3.80 3.54 20.20
N LEU A 95 3.39 4.62 19.53
CA LEU A 95 4.12 5.91 19.47
C LEU A 95 3.41 7.01 20.28
N ILE A 96 2.34 6.68 21.01
CA ILE A 96 1.53 7.62 21.82
C ILE A 96 1.71 7.37 23.34
N GLU A 97 2.50 6.37 23.73
CA GLU A 97 2.98 6.16 25.11
C GLU A 97 4.45 6.55 25.24
#